data_AF-A0A067DBP6-F1
#
_entry.id   AF-A0A067DBP6-F1
#
_cell.length_a   1.000
_cell.length_b   1.000
_cell.length_c   1.000
_cell.angle_alpha   90.00
_cell.angle_beta   90.00
_cell.angle_gamma   90.00
#
_symmetry.space_group_name_H-M   'P 1'
#
loop_
_entity.id
_entity.type
_entity.pdbx_description
1 polymer ?
#
loop_
_entity_poly.entity_id
_entity_poly.type
_entity_poly.pdbx_seq_one_letter_code
_entity_poly.pdbx_strand_id
1 'polypeptide(L)'
;EGCLEKHLGKLAMIKELKLYRPYHLKQLCKQDSKLGPIFQYLEILGVYHSQSLLILLPSSSVSFRNLAKLVAFGCKELIHLVTSSTAKTLVRLVKVQVYGCRAMTEVVINDKDGVEKEEIVFCKLKTLQLFDLDSLT
;
A
#
# COMPACT_ATOMS: atom_id res chain seq x y z
N GLU A 1 -19.71 -21.09 12.14
CA GLU A 1 -18.39 -21.09 11.46
C GLU A 1 -18.44 -21.13 9.93
N GLY A 2 -19.39 -21.79 9.24
CA GLY A 2 -19.27 -22.08 7.80
C GLY A 2 -19.65 -21.04 6.71
N CYS A 3 -20.00 -19.79 7.03
CA CYS A 3 -20.43 -18.80 6.01
C CYS A 3 -19.30 -17.87 5.53
N LEU A 4 -18.42 -17.46 6.45
CA LEU A 4 -17.29 -16.55 6.16
C LEU A 4 -16.23 -17.22 5.28
N GLU A 5 -15.90 -18.48 5.54
CA GLU A 5 -14.88 -19.22 4.78
C GLU A 5 -15.25 -19.42 3.30
N LYS A 6 -16.53 -19.67 3.02
CA LYS A 6 -17.05 -19.83 1.64
C LYS A 6 -17.00 -18.52 0.85
N HIS A 7 -17.13 -17.37 1.52
CA HIS A 7 -16.95 -16.05 0.91
C HIS A 7 -15.47 -15.66 0.77
N LEU A 8 -14.63 -16.02 1.73
CA LEU A 8 -13.17 -15.86 1.65
C LEU A 8 -12.58 -16.59 0.42
N GLY A 9 -13.07 -17.81 0.13
CA GLY A 9 -12.66 -18.55 -1.07
C GLY A 9 -12.99 -17.83 -2.39
N LYS A 10 -14.12 -17.12 -2.47
CA LYS A 10 -14.46 -16.27 -3.63
C LYS A 10 -13.65 -14.97 -3.66
N LEU A 11 -13.35 -14.41 -2.50
CA LEU A 11 -12.57 -13.18 -2.36
C LEU A 11 -11.07 -13.39 -2.68
N ALA A 12 -10.54 -14.60 -2.47
CA ALA A 12 -9.18 -14.98 -2.86
C ALA A 12 -8.92 -14.91 -4.38
N MET A 13 -9.96 -14.74 -5.19
CA MET A 13 -9.84 -14.55 -6.64
C MET A 13 -9.42 -13.13 -7.02
N ILE A 14 -9.59 -12.14 -6.14
CA ILE A 14 -9.21 -10.76 -6.45
C ILE A 14 -7.69 -10.63 -6.31
N LYS A 15 -7.01 -10.56 -7.46
CA LYS A 15 -5.56 -10.38 -7.55
C LYS A 15 -5.15 -8.94 -7.80
N GLU A 16 -6.05 -8.14 -8.34
CA GLU A 16 -5.79 -6.76 -8.70
C GLU A 16 -6.88 -5.85 -8.12
N LEU A 17 -6.45 -4.82 -7.39
CA LEU A 17 -7.29 -3.74 -6.93
C LEU A 17 -6.73 -2.41 -7.45
N LYS A 18 -7.49 -1.74 -8.32
CA LYS A 18 -7.15 -0.40 -8.83
C LYS A 18 -8.27 0.56 -8.50
N LEU A 19 -7.96 1.62 -7.77
CA LEU A 19 -8.90 2.67 -7.39
C LEU A 19 -8.61 3.93 -8.19
N TYR A 20 -9.60 4.37 -8.98
CA TYR A 20 -9.50 5.59 -9.78
C TYR A 20 -10.33 6.70 -9.17
N ARG A 21 -9.70 7.83 -8.89
CA ARG A 21 -10.29 9.03 -8.29
C ARG A 21 -11.08 8.76 -6.99
N PRO A 22 -10.50 8.05 -5.99
CA PRO A 22 -11.19 7.85 -4.73
C PRO A 22 -11.11 9.14 -3.88
N TYR A 23 -12.08 10.05 -4.08
CA TYR A 23 -12.06 11.40 -3.51
C TYR A 23 -12.21 11.46 -1.98
N HIS A 24 -12.80 10.45 -1.34
CA HIS A 24 -13.02 10.43 0.11
C HIS A 24 -12.18 9.39 0.84
N LEU A 25 -11.37 8.62 0.11
CA LEU A 25 -10.58 7.55 0.70
C LEU A 25 -9.31 8.10 1.32
N LYS A 26 -9.33 8.31 2.63
CA LYS A 26 -8.15 8.74 3.39
C LYS A 26 -7.15 7.62 3.63
N GLN A 27 -7.64 6.38 3.72
CA GLN A 27 -6.87 5.17 4.03
C GLN A 27 -7.54 3.94 3.42
N LEU A 28 -6.73 2.99 2.92
CA LEU A 28 -7.19 1.76 2.26
C LEU A 28 -7.56 0.62 3.24
N CYS A 29 -6.88 0.53 4.39
CA CYS A 29 -6.98 -0.61 5.29
C CYS A 29 -7.17 -0.13 6.74
N LYS A 30 -8.38 -0.35 7.28
CA LYS A 30 -8.70 -0.11 8.70
C LYS A 30 -8.77 -1.43 9.45
N GLN A 31 -8.41 -1.41 10.73
CA GLN A 31 -8.34 -2.61 11.58
C GLN A 31 -9.67 -3.39 11.66
N ASP A 32 -10.82 -2.74 11.46
CA ASP A 32 -12.15 -3.39 11.54
C ASP A 32 -12.80 -3.67 10.18
N SER A 33 -12.07 -3.51 9.06
CA SER A 33 -12.65 -3.77 7.75
C SER A 33 -12.75 -5.28 7.50
N LYS A 34 -13.96 -5.77 7.21
CA LYS A 34 -14.21 -7.16 6.76
C LYS A 34 -13.41 -7.56 5.51
N LEU A 35 -12.77 -6.59 4.86
CA LEU A 35 -11.95 -6.74 3.65
C LEU A 35 -10.47 -6.99 3.96
N GLY A 36 -10.03 -6.89 5.23
CA GLY A 36 -8.64 -7.14 5.64
C GLY A 36 -8.03 -8.42 5.07
N PRO A 37 -8.71 -9.59 5.16
CA PRO A 37 -8.20 -10.84 4.61
C PRO A 37 -8.01 -10.86 3.08
N ILE A 38 -8.64 -9.96 2.32
CA ILE A 38 -8.56 -9.94 0.84
C ILE A 38 -7.20 -9.43 0.39
N PHE A 39 -6.66 -8.45 1.11
CA PHE A 39 -5.38 -7.82 0.78
C PHE A 39 -4.20 -8.79 0.84
N GLN A 40 -4.32 -9.89 1.58
CA GLN A 40 -3.30 -10.94 1.60
C GLN A 40 -3.22 -11.72 0.28
N TYR A 41 -4.25 -11.67 -0.57
CA TYR A 41 -4.30 -12.35 -1.87
C TYR A 41 -3.98 -11.43 -3.05
N LEU A 42 -4.00 -10.11 -2.83
CA LEU A 42 -3.69 -9.13 -3.87
C LEU A 42 -2.24 -9.25 -4.33
N GLU A 43 -2.06 -9.21 -5.64
CA GLU A 43 -0.78 -9.16 -6.32
C GLU A 43 -0.50 -7.76 -6.86
N ILE A 44 -1.55 -7.01 -7.19
CA ILE A 44 -1.44 -5.65 -7.73
C ILE A 44 -2.37 -4.73 -6.96
N LEU A 45 -1.81 -3.63 -6.44
CA LEU A 45 -2.55 -2.55 -5.82
C LEU A 45 -2.16 -1.24 -6.50
N GLY A 46 -3.17 -0.48 -6.94
CA GLY A 46 -2.97 0.82 -7.56
C GLY A 46 -3.98 1.84 -7.09
N VAL A 47 -3.52 3.05 -6.78
CA VAL A 47 -4.39 4.20 -6.56
C VAL A 47 -4.03 5.30 -7.54
N TYR A 48 -5.04 5.84 -8.20
CA TYR A 48 -4.90 6.85 -9.25
C TYR A 48 -5.76 8.06 -8.88
N HIS A 49 -5.16 9.24 -8.93
CA HIS A 49 -5.82 10.53 -8.80
C HIS A 49 -6.60 10.72 -7.50
N SER A 50 -6.10 10.20 -6.37
CA SER A 50 -6.71 10.49 -5.07
C SER A 50 -6.39 11.91 -4.60
N GLN A 51 -7.38 12.55 -3.98
CA GLN A 51 -7.25 13.91 -3.45
C GLN A 51 -7.19 13.95 -1.92
N SER A 52 -7.31 12.81 -1.23
CA SER A 52 -7.37 12.80 0.25
C SER A 52 -6.60 11.65 0.91
N LEU A 53 -5.96 10.79 0.12
CA LEU A 53 -5.16 9.67 0.60
C LEU A 53 -3.82 10.21 1.12
N LEU A 54 -3.58 10.11 2.43
CA LEU A 54 -2.34 10.57 3.07
C LEU A 54 -1.24 9.51 3.07
N ILE A 55 -1.63 8.25 3.33
CA ILE A 55 -0.76 7.08 3.34
C ILE A 55 -1.45 5.97 2.58
N LEU A 56 -0.77 5.37 1.59
CA LEU A 56 -1.39 4.32 0.77
C LEU A 56 -1.55 3.02 1.56
N LEU A 57 -0.47 2.52 2.18
CA LEU A 57 -0.52 1.38 3.09
C LEU A 57 -0.15 1.80 4.53
N PRO A 58 -1.15 2.16 5.36
CA PRO A 58 -0.91 2.49 6.76
C PRO A 58 -0.63 1.24 7.59
N SER A 59 -0.05 1.44 8.77
CA SER A 59 0.14 0.39 9.77
C SER A 59 -1.19 -0.26 10.11
N SER A 60 -1.27 -1.57 9.88
CA SER A 60 -2.48 -2.35 10.10
C SER A 60 -2.11 -3.79 10.37
N SER A 61 -3.05 -4.55 10.94
CA SER A 61 -2.95 -6.01 11.08
C SER A 61 -3.02 -6.75 9.73
N VAL A 62 -3.23 -6.02 8.64
CA VAL A 62 -3.39 -6.55 7.30
C VAL A 62 -2.02 -6.85 6.68
N SER A 63 -1.89 -8.06 6.15
CA SER A 63 -0.67 -8.54 5.51
C SER A 63 -0.76 -8.42 3.99
N PHE A 64 0.30 -7.90 3.34
CA PHE A 64 0.38 -7.74 1.89
C PHE A 64 1.41 -8.69 1.26
N ARG A 65 1.56 -9.89 1.82
CA ARG A 65 2.61 -10.85 1.45
C ARG A 65 2.64 -11.27 -0.01
N ASN A 66 1.50 -11.24 -0.71
CA ASN A 66 1.41 -11.59 -2.12
C ASN A 66 1.58 -10.40 -3.08
N LEU A 67 1.66 -9.18 -2.55
CA LEU A 67 1.72 -7.98 -3.37
C LEU A 67 3.04 -7.95 -4.16
N ALA A 68 2.93 -7.98 -5.48
CA ALA A 68 4.04 -7.94 -6.42
C ALA A 68 4.21 -6.56 -7.06
N LYS A 69 3.12 -5.78 -7.19
CA LYS A 69 3.14 -4.45 -7.79
C LYS A 69 2.35 -3.44 -6.96
N LEU A 70 2.97 -2.31 -6.69
CA LEU A 70 2.36 -1.16 -6.01
C LEU A 70 2.44 0.10 -6.88
N VAL A 71 1.31 0.77 -7.07
CA VAL A 71 1.21 1.97 -7.91
C VAL A 71 0.49 3.12 -7.19
N ALA A 72 1.08 4.31 -7.25
CA ALA A 72 0.42 5.57 -6.91
C ALA A 72 0.61 6.56 -8.07
N PHE A 73 -0.47 7.12 -8.59
CA PHE A 73 -0.40 8.04 -9.72
C PHE A 73 -1.27 9.27 -9.47
N GLY A 74 -0.70 10.47 -9.48
CA GLY A 74 -1.43 11.73 -9.35
C GLY A 74 -2.16 11.89 -8.01
N CYS A 75 -1.69 11.24 -6.94
CA CYS A 75 -2.29 11.36 -5.61
C CYS A 75 -1.74 12.61 -4.91
N LYS A 76 -2.55 13.68 -4.85
CA LYS A 76 -2.07 15.03 -4.52
C LYS A 76 -1.66 15.20 -3.05
N GLU A 77 -2.36 14.54 -2.14
CA GLU A 77 -2.11 14.64 -0.68
C GLU A 77 -1.30 13.45 -0.15
N LEU A 78 -0.82 12.55 -1.02
CA LEU A 78 -0.09 11.37 -0.58
C LEU A 78 1.29 11.76 -0.05
N ILE A 79 1.47 11.65 1.27
CA ILE A 79 2.71 12.02 1.98
C ILE A 79 3.67 10.82 2.04
N HIS A 80 3.13 9.63 2.30
CA HIS A 80 3.94 8.40 2.42
C HIS A 80 3.32 7.24 1.64
N LEU A 81 4.16 6.41 1.01
CA LEU A 81 3.63 5.25 0.30
C LEU A 81 3.23 4.14 1.29
N VAL A 82 4.12 3.77 2.21
CA VAL A 82 3.92 2.67 3.15
C VAL A 82 4.53 2.99 4.52
N THR A 83 4.06 2.36 5.59
CA THR A 83 4.74 2.39 6.89
C THR A 83 5.78 1.28 7.01
N SER A 84 6.75 1.42 7.91
CA SER A 84 7.85 0.47 8.09
C SER A 84 7.35 -0.94 8.48
N SER A 85 6.35 -1.01 9.36
CA SER A 85 5.73 -2.29 9.76
C SER A 85 5.06 -2.98 8.58
N THR A 86 4.34 -2.24 7.72
CA THR A 86 3.70 -2.80 6.54
C THR A 86 4.72 -3.15 5.46
N ALA A 87 5.78 -2.36 5.29
CA ALA A 87 6.85 -2.62 4.33
C ALA A 87 7.51 -3.99 4.55
N LYS A 88 7.69 -4.40 5.81
CA LYS A 88 8.21 -5.73 6.17
C LYS A 88 7.34 -6.89 5.70
N THR A 89 6.05 -6.65 5.43
CA THR A 89 5.16 -7.68 4.90
C THR A 89 5.27 -7.85 3.39
N LEU A 90 5.86 -6.88 2.68
CA LEU A 90 5.95 -6.80 1.21
C LEU A 90 7.06 -7.69 0.62
N VAL A 91 7.16 -8.93 1.09
CA VAL A 91 8.24 -9.89 0.77
C VAL A 91 8.24 -10.40 -0.68
N ARG A 92 7.16 -10.15 -1.44
CA ARG A 92 7.04 -10.50 -2.86
C ARG A 92 7.03 -9.29 -3.80
N LEU A 93 7.23 -8.08 -3.26
CA LEU A 93 7.15 -6.85 -4.05
C LEU A 93 8.27 -6.81 -5.09
N VAL A 94 7.88 -6.75 -6.36
CA VAL A 94 8.80 -6.70 -7.51
C VAL A 94 8.87 -5.30 -8.10
N LYS A 95 7.77 -4.54 -8.03
CA LYS A 95 7.67 -3.25 -8.71
C LYS A 95 6.92 -2.20 -7.88
N VAL A 96 7.52 -1.02 -7.77
CA VAL A 96 6.91 0.19 -7.23
C VAL A 96 6.92 1.27 -8.30
N GLN A 97 5.77 1.92 -8.51
CA GLN A 97 5.62 3.07 -9.40
C GLN A 97 4.90 4.20 -8.67
N VAL A 98 5.56 5.34 -8.51
CA VAL A 98 4.96 6.57 -7.98
C VAL A 98 5.19 7.68 -9.00
N TYR A 99 4.10 8.29 -9.46
CA TYR A 99 4.16 9.38 -10.44
C TYR A 99 3.22 10.51 -10.05
N GLY A 100 3.70 11.76 -10.03
CA GLY A 100 2.84 12.93 -9.84
C GLY A 100 2.22 13.03 -8.44
N CYS A 101 2.81 12.38 -7.44
CA CYS A 101 2.42 12.47 -6.03
C CYS A 101 3.29 13.52 -5.32
N ARG A 102 3.09 14.79 -5.68
CA ARG A 102 4.02 15.88 -5.35
C ARG A 102 4.17 16.19 -3.86
N ALA A 103 3.17 15.85 -3.04
CA ALA A 103 3.25 16.01 -1.59
C ALA A 103 4.05 14.91 -0.88
N MET A 104 4.50 13.87 -1.59
CA MET A 104 5.21 12.74 -0.98
C MET A 104 6.56 13.19 -0.47
N THR A 105 6.83 12.97 0.82
CA THR A 105 8.10 13.32 1.47
C THR A 105 9.00 12.10 1.68
N GLU A 106 8.40 10.92 1.91
CA GLU A 106 9.14 9.68 2.11
C GLU A 106 8.39 8.50 1.48
N VAL A 107 9.12 7.53 0.92
CA VAL A 107 8.49 6.28 0.43
C VAL A 107 8.04 5.40 1.60
N VAL A 108 8.87 5.29 2.63
CA VAL A 108 8.60 4.47 3.82
C VAL A 108 8.74 5.33 5.07
N ILE A 109 7.66 5.47 5.84
CA ILE A 109 7.65 6.20 7.11
C ILE A 109 7.85 5.23 8.28
N ASN A 110 8.69 5.60 9.26
CA ASN A 110 8.80 4.85 10.50
C ASN A 110 7.57 5.07 11.38
N ASP A 111 6.92 3.99 11.78
CA ASP A 111 5.67 4.00 12.56
C ASP A 111 5.84 3.41 13.96
N LYS A 112 7.08 3.22 14.42
CA LYS A 112 7.41 2.82 15.79
C LYS A 112 8.15 3.94 16.52
N ASP A 113 7.52 4.46 17.57
CA ASP A 113 8.11 5.49 18.42
C ASP A 113 9.31 4.94 19.22
N GLY A 114 10.41 5.71 19.26
CA GLY A 114 11.56 5.42 20.10
C GLY A 114 12.46 4.26 19.65
N VAL A 115 12.20 3.67 18.48
CA VAL A 115 13.08 2.67 17.86
C VAL A 115 13.88 3.34 16.76
N GLU A 116 15.18 3.06 16.68
CA GLU A 116 16.02 3.48 15.55
C GLU A 116 15.37 3.09 14.22
N LYS A 117 15.66 3.86 13.16
CA LYS A 117 15.14 3.57 11.81
C LYS A 117 15.49 2.12 11.45
N GLU A 118 14.49 1.24 11.51
CA GLU A 118 14.67 -0.17 11.16
C GLU A 118 15.00 -0.25 9.66
N GLU A 119 16.05 -1.01 9.32
CA GLU A 119 16.40 -1.24 7.92
C GLU A 119 15.27 -2.02 7.22
N ILE A 120 14.83 -1.51 6.08
CA ILE A 120 13.79 -2.13 5.26
C ILE A 120 14.43 -2.68 4.00
N VAL A 121 14.34 -4.00 3.84
CA VAL A 121 14.90 -4.72 2.68
C VAL A 121 13.76 -5.29 1.84
N PHE A 122 13.57 -4.74 0.63
CA PHE A 122 12.67 -5.32 -0.37
C PHE A 122 13.42 -6.37 -1.21
N CYS A 123 13.53 -7.60 -0.69
CA CYS A 123 14.38 -8.66 -1.25
C CYS A 123 14.07 -9.09 -2.70
N LYS A 124 12.91 -8.73 -3.25
CA LYS A 124 12.50 -9.05 -4.63
C LYS A 124 12.29 -7.83 -5.52
N LEU A 125 12.51 -6.61 -5.02
CA LEU A 125 12.25 -5.39 -5.78
C LEU A 125 13.24 -5.30 -6.94
N LYS A 126 12.71 -5.26 -8.16
CA LYS A 126 13.48 -5.13 -9.41
C LYS A 126 13.29 -3.78 -10.07
N THR A 127 12.20 -3.08 -9.76
CA THR A 127 11.86 -1.82 -10.41
C THR A 127 11.29 -0.85 -9.41
N LEU A 128 11.98 0.28 -9.25
CA LEU A 128 11.51 1.45 -8.53
C LEU A 128 11.45 2.61 -9.52
N GLN A 129 10.25 3.15 -9.72
CA GLN A 129 10.03 4.29 -10.60
C GLN A 129 9.37 5.41 -9.80
N LEU A 130 10.08 6.53 -9.69
CA LEU A 130 9.70 7.70 -8.92
C LEU A 130 9.84 8.91 -9.85
N PHE A 131 8.74 9.60 -10.13
CA PHE A 131 8.71 10.70 -11.09
C PHE A 131 7.71 11.78 -10.65
N ASP A 132 8.05 13.05 -10.87
CA ASP A 132 7.19 14.19 -10.53
C ASP A 132 6.79 14.19 -9.03
N LEU A 133 7.79 14.07 -8.16
CA LEU A 133 7.66 13.99 -6.69
C LEU A 133 8.38 15.17 -6.02
N ASP A 134 7.80 16.36 -6.15
CA ASP A 134 8.44 17.64 -5.80
C ASP A 134 8.97 17.70 -4.36
N SER A 135 8.31 17.05 -3.40
CA SER A 135 8.67 17.08 -1.97
C SER A 135 9.52 15.90 -1.48
N LEU A 136 9.91 14.96 -2.35
CA LEU A 136 10.60 13.73 -1.93
C LEU A 136 12.07 14.02 -1.59
N THR A 137 12.48 13.74 -0.34
CA THR A 137 13.84 13.99 0.19
C THR A 137 14.63 12.71 0.42
#